data_AF-A0A1Q9MWH1-F1
#
_entry.id   AF-A0A1Q9MWH1-F1
#
_cell.length_a   1.000
_cell.length_b   1.000
_cell.length_c   1.000
_cell.angle_alpha   90.00
_cell.angle_beta   90.00
_cell.angle_gamma   90.00
#
_symmetry.space_group_name_H-M   'P 1'
#
loop_
_entity.id
_entity.type
_entity.pdbx_description
1 polymer ?
#
loop_
_entity_poly.entity_id
_entity_poly.type
_entity_poly.pdbx_seq_one_letter_code
_entity_poly.pdbx_strand_id
1 'polypeptide(L)'
;MELKDSQGVVVAKLSSGKINSAKGDILGRVEKGRVSDAAGKTVGFVKQTTVVDAENAGKALYSDRELSTYSGAAMYKFSGTTVTDYADKAVLRLSEDYSKLVEELVAYIVFFSKLWKDTSKIYTSPAY
;
A
#
# COMPACT_ATOMS: atom_id res chain seq x y z
N MET A 1 -6.26 -4.94 -12.05
CA MET A 1 -6.96 -4.09 -11.06
C MET A 1 -6.55 -2.64 -11.14
N GLU A 2 -7.47 -1.74 -11.48
CA GLU A 2 -7.25 -0.28 -11.38
C GLU A 2 -7.48 0.21 -9.95
N LEU A 3 -6.66 1.16 -9.51
CA LEU A 3 -6.84 1.91 -8.27
C LEU A 3 -7.33 3.31 -8.63
N LYS A 4 -8.47 3.71 -8.07
CA LYS A 4 -9.09 5.02 -8.28
C LYS A 4 -9.14 5.80 -6.97
N ASP A 5 -8.89 7.10 -7.02
CA ASP A 5 -9.03 7.96 -5.86
C ASP A 5 -10.50 8.27 -5.52
N SER A 6 -10.72 9.14 -4.52
CA SER A 6 -12.05 9.56 -4.10
C SER A 6 -12.87 10.25 -5.20
N GLN A 7 -12.21 10.84 -6.20
CA GLN A 7 -12.84 11.51 -7.34
C GLN A 7 -13.05 10.57 -8.54
N GLY A 8 -12.65 9.30 -8.41
CA GLY A 8 -12.77 8.30 -9.47
C GLY A 8 -11.63 8.34 -10.49
N VAL A 9 -10.59 9.13 -10.26
CA VAL A 9 -9.43 9.22 -11.15
C VAL A 9 -8.54 8.01 -10.91
N VAL A 10 -8.16 7.31 -11.98
CA VAL A 10 -7.19 6.20 -11.90
C VAL A 10 -5.83 6.75 -11.47
N VAL A 11 -5.29 6.25 -10.37
CA VAL A 11 -3.98 6.65 -9.82
C VAL A 11 -2.89 5.60 -10.06
N ALA A 12 -3.28 4.33 -10.17
CA ALA A 12 -2.37 3.23 -10.47
C ALA A 12 -3.12 2.02 -11.03
N LYS A 13 -2.36 1.09 -11.60
CA LYS A 13 -2.83 -0.18 -12.13
C LYS A 13 -1.98 -1.30 -11.57
N LEU A 14 -2.62 -2.28 -10.94
CA LEU A 14 -2.00 -3.45 -10.37
C LEU A 14 -2.26 -4.68 -11.25
N SER A 15 -1.22 -5.48 -11.41
CA SER A 15 -1.25 -6.81 -12.01
C SER A 15 -0.23 -7.69 -11.28
N SER A 16 -0.30 -9.01 -11.48
CA SER A 16 0.60 -9.94 -10.81
C SER A 16 2.08 -9.53 -10.99
N GLY A 17 2.71 -9.19 -9.86
CA GLY A 17 4.08 -8.75 -9.74
C GLY A 17 4.42 -7.36 -10.30
N LYS A 18 3.45 -6.55 -10.72
CA LYS A 18 3.69 -5.22 -11.28
C LYS A 18 2.74 -4.17 -10.75
N ILE A 19 3.32 -3.00 -10.47
CA ILE A 19 2.63 -1.78 -10.06
C ILE A 19 2.94 -0.73 -11.12
N ASN A 20 1.92 -0.30 -11.84
CA ASN A 20 2.03 0.70 -12.89
C ASN A 20 1.33 2.00 -12.50
N SER A 21 1.81 3.12 -13.03
CA SER A 21 1.14 4.41 -12.98
C SER A 21 -0.18 4.35 -13.77
N ALA A 22 -1.03 5.36 -13.60
CA ALA A 22 -2.24 5.50 -14.41
C ALA A 22 -1.95 5.50 -15.92
N LYS A 23 -0.81 6.09 -16.31
CA LYS A 23 -0.33 6.19 -17.70
C LYS A 23 0.29 4.90 -18.23
N GLY A 24 0.60 3.94 -17.37
CA GLY A 24 1.18 2.64 -17.73
C GLY A 24 2.68 2.51 -17.43
N ASP A 25 3.34 3.56 -16.96
CA ASP A 25 4.75 3.50 -16.55
C ASP A 25 4.92 2.56 -15.36
N ILE A 26 6.03 1.82 -15.29
CA ILE A 26 6.31 0.98 -14.13
C ILE A 26 6.67 1.88 -12.95
N LEU A 27 5.97 1.73 -11.83
CA LEU A 27 6.34 2.33 -10.55
C LEU A 27 7.22 1.37 -9.76
N GLY A 28 6.87 0.08 -9.78
CA GLY A 28 7.59 -0.96 -9.07
C GLY A 28 7.10 -2.36 -9.39
N ARG A 29 7.75 -3.34 -8.75
CA ARG A 29 7.52 -4.77 -8.92
C ARG A 29 7.48 -5.46 -7.57
N VAL A 30 6.64 -6.50 -7.47
CA VAL A 30 6.54 -7.37 -6.31
C VAL A 30 6.86 -8.79 -6.74
N GLU A 31 7.92 -9.37 -6.17
CA GLU A 31 8.38 -10.71 -6.54
C GLU A 31 8.69 -11.49 -5.28
N LYS A 32 7.86 -12.49 -4.95
CA LYS A 32 8.01 -13.32 -3.74
C LYS A 32 8.18 -12.46 -2.47
N GLY A 33 7.32 -11.46 -2.30
CA GLY A 33 7.37 -10.50 -1.20
C GLY A 33 8.46 -9.42 -1.30
N ARG A 34 9.41 -9.50 -2.25
CA ARG A 34 10.40 -8.43 -2.48
C ARG A 34 9.78 -7.30 -3.29
N VAL A 35 9.90 -6.08 -2.82
CA VAL A 35 9.43 -4.87 -3.52
C VAL A 35 10.62 -4.12 -4.10
N SER A 36 10.56 -3.84 -5.40
CA SER A 36 11.57 -3.04 -6.12
C SER A 36 10.94 -1.90 -6.88
N ASP A 37 11.69 -0.82 -7.06
CA ASP A 37 11.28 0.32 -7.87
C ASP A 37 11.40 0.04 -9.39
N ALA A 38 11.06 1.05 -10.19
CA ALA A 38 11.12 0.98 -11.65
C ALA A 38 12.52 0.66 -12.20
N ALA A 39 13.59 1.03 -11.48
CA ALA A 39 14.98 0.75 -11.84
C ALA A 39 15.45 -0.64 -11.37
N GLY A 40 14.61 -1.38 -10.65
CA GLY A 40 14.92 -2.70 -10.11
C GLY A 40 15.63 -2.65 -8.74
N LYS A 41 15.82 -1.47 -8.16
CA LYS A 41 16.39 -1.35 -6.82
C LYS A 41 15.36 -1.79 -5.79
N THR A 42 15.77 -2.67 -4.87
CA THR A 42 14.91 -3.10 -3.75
C THR A 42 14.62 -1.90 -2.84
N VAL A 43 13.33 -1.65 -2.59
CA VAL A 43 12.85 -0.60 -1.67
C VAL A 43 12.28 -1.16 -0.38
N GLY A 44 11.93 -2.45 -0.36
CA GLY A 44 11.43 -3.10 0.84
C GLY A 44 10.91 -4.50 0.59
N PHE A 45 10.21 -5.03 1.60
CA PHE A 45 9.62 -6.35 1.57
C PHE A 45 8.24 -6.33 2.21
N VAL A 46 7.31 -7.06 1.61
CA VAL A 46 5.99 -7.41 2.13
C VAL A 46 6.06 -8.89 2.51
N LYS A 47 6.04 -9.19 3.81
CA LYS A 47 6.21 -10.53 4.37
C LYS A 47 5.05 -10.87 5.29
N GLN A 48 4.10 -11.70 4.86
CA GLN A 48 2.93 -12.25 5.57
C GLN A 48 2.15 -11.29 6.49
N THR A 49 2.78 -10.74 7.54
CA THR A 49 2.20 -9.83 8.53
C THR A 49 2.94 -8.49 8.66
N THR A 50 4.06 -8.32 7.96
CA THR A 50 4.99 -7.20 8.15
C THR A 50 5.39 -6.57 6.82
N VAL A 51 5.59 -5.27 6.83
CA VAL A 51 6.17 -4.50 5.73
C VAL A 51 7.39 -3.78 6.27
N VAL A 52 8.55 -4.02 5.66
CA VAL A 52 9.83 -3.43 6.05
C VAL A 52 10.50 -2.75 4.85
N ASP A 53 11.38 -1.78 5.08
CA ASP A 53 12.23 -1.26 4.00
C ASP A 53 13.41 -2.18 3.66
N ALA A 54 14.22 -1.73 2.72
CA ALA A 54 15.42 -2.44 2.26
C ALA A 54 16.45 -2.68 3.38
N GLU A 55 16.43 -1.90 4.46
CA GLU A 55 17.31 -2.05 5.62
C GLU A 55 16.66 -2.90 6.73
N ASN A 56 15.51 -3.51 6.45
CA ASN A 56 14.65 -4.24 7.39
C ASN A 56 14.07 -3.38 8.53
N ALA A 57 14.04 -2.05 8.38
CA ALA A 57 13.32 -1.22 9.33
C ALA A 57 11.81 -1.30 9.07
N GLY A 58 11.04 -1.42 10.15
CA GLY A 58 9.59 -1.56 10.09
C GLY A 58 8.89 -0.37 9.45
N LYS A 59 7.99 -0.62 8.49
CA LYS A 59 7.09 0.38 7.90
C LYS A 59 5.63 0.20 8.31
N ALA A 60 5.11 -1.02 8.24
CA ALA A 60 3.72 -1.33 8.60
C ALA A 60 3.60 -2.78 9.09
N LEU A 61 2.53 -3.06 9.82
CA LEU A 61 1.97 -4.39 9.93
C LEU A 61 0.81 -4.48 8.94
N TYR A 62 0.60 -5.64 8.35
CA TYR A 62 -0.58 -5.88 7.53
C TYR A 62 -1.23 -7.20 7.91
N SER A 63 -2.55 -7.22 7.88
CA SER A 63 -3.34 -8.43 8.00
C SER A 63 -4.18 -8.58 6.74
N ASP A 64 -4.99 -9.63 6.69
CA ASP A 64 -5.90 -9.95 5.60
C ASP A 64 -6.77 -8.74 5.21
N ARG A 65 -7.10 -7.86 6.17
CA ARG A 65 -8.06 -6.76 5.98
C ARG A 65 -7.56 -5.38 6.42
N GLU A 66 -6.30 -5.25 6.82
CA GLU A 66 -5.84 -3.98 7.41
C GLU A 66 -4.36 -3.73 7.20
N LEU A 67 -3.99 -2.45 7.08
CA LEU A 67 -2.66 -1.94 7.34
C LEU A 67 -2.66 -1.14 8.64
N SER A 68 -1.73 -1.48 9.54
CA SER A 68 -1.54 -0.82 10.82
C SER A 68 -0.09 -0.43 11.05
N THR A 69 0.11 0.49 12.00
CA THR A 69 1.45 0.80 12.51
C THR A 69 1.98 -0.34 13.38
N TYR A 70 3.27 -0.30 13.73
CA TYR A 70 3.84 -1.28 14.67
C TYR A 70 3.27 -1.22 16.09
N SER A 71 2.64 -0.11 16.48
CA SER A 71 1.90 -0.01 17.75
C SER A 71 0.49 -0.58 17.69
N GLY A 72 0.07 -1.14 16.55
CA GLY A 72 -1.25 -1.74 16.35
C GLY A 72 -2.36 -0.75 15.98
N ALA A 73 -2.03 0.53 15.75
CA ALA A 73 -3.04 1.49 15.29
C ALA A 73 -3.38 1.25 13.81
N ALA A 74 -4.64 0.90 13.56
CA ALA A 74 -5.23 0.71 12.24
C ALA A 74 -5.20 2.00 11.41
N MET A 75 -4.56 1.97 10.24
CA MET A 75 -4.44 3.14 9.36
C MET A 75 -5.32 3.01 8.12
N TYR A 76 -5.39 1.80 7.54
CA TYR A 76 -6.23 1.52 6.39
C TYR A 76 -6.91 0.17 6.52
N LYS A 77 -8.19 0.10 6.14
CA LYS A 77 -8.96 -1.15 6.11
C LYS A 77 -9.28 -1.53 4.67
N PHE A 78 -9.27 -2.83 4.38
CA PHE A 78 -9.59 -3.41 3.08
C PHE A 78 -10.95 -4.11 3.14
N SER A 79 -11.86 -3.71 2.25
CA SER A 79 -13.20 -4.28 2.17
C SER A 79 -13.62 -4.41 0.72
N GLY A 80 -13.54 -5.63 0.19
CA GLY A 80 -13.88 -5.97 -1.19
C GLY A 80 -13.12 -5.11 -2.22
N THR A 81 -13.80 -4.11 -2.76
CA THR A 81 -13.27 -3.19 -3.76
C THR A 81 -12.93 -1.81 -3.19
N THR A 82 -12.82 -1.66 -1.87
CA THR A 82 -12.58 -0.36 -1.23
C THR A 82 -11.46 -0.45 -0.20
N VAL A 83 -10.62 0.59 -0.17
CA VAL A 83 -9.71 0.88 0.93
C VAL A 83 -10.22 2.13 1.64
N THR A 84 -10.45 2.02 2.94
CA THR A 84 -10.82 3.17 3.79
C THR A 84 -9.68 3.54 4.74
N ASP A 85 -9.62 4.80 5.15
CA ASP A 85 -8.75 5.22 6.26
C ASP A 85 -9.36 4.86 7.63
N TYR A 86 -8.69 5.29 8.71
CA TYR A 86 -9.13 5.08 10.09
C TYR A 86 -10.46 5.74 10.46
N ALA A 87 -10.90 6.75 9.68
CA ALA A 87 -12.18 7.43 9.83
C ALA A 87 -13.26 6.84 8.90
N ASP A 88 -13.01 5.65 8.34
CA ASP A 88 -13.86 4.94 7.40
C ASP A 88 -14.15 5.73 6.10
N LYS A 89 -13.32 6.71 5.77
CA LYS A 89 -13.40 7.44 4.51
C LYS A 89 -12.72 6.64 3.41
N ALA A 90 -13.42 6.42 2.30
CA ALA A 90 -12.85 5.76 1.14
C ALA A 90 -11.67 6.58 0.55
N VAL A 91 -10.49 6.00 0.56
CA VAL A 91 -9.25 6.59 0.00
C VAL A 91 -8.90 5.98 -1.35
N LEU A 92 -9.24 4.71 -1.57
CA LEU A 92 -9.11 4.05 -2.87
C LEU A 92 -10.35 3.22 -3.18
N ARG A 93 -10.76 3.24 -4.45
CA ARG A 93 -11.70 2.30 -5.05
C ARG A 93 -10.97 1.42 -6.05
N LEU A 94 -11.20 0.12 -5.97
CA LEU A 94 -10.55 -0.91 -6.74
C LEU A 94 -11.50 -1.39 -7.84
N SER A 95 -10.99 -1.69 -9.02
CA SER A 95 -11.82 -2.28 -10.09
C SER A 95 -12.15 -3.77 -9.85
N GLU A 96 -11.46 -4.42 -8.92
CA GLU A 96 -11.58 -5.84 -8.59
C GLU A 96 -11.38 -6.03 -7.08
N ASP A 97 -11.71 -7.20 -6.55
CA ASP A 97 -11.49 -7.51 -5.13
C ASP A 97 -10.00 -7.46 -4.76
N TYR A 98 -9.68 -6.83 -3.63
CA TYR A 98 -8.31 -6.63 -3.17
C TYR A 98 -7.53 -7.94 -2.99
N SER A 99 -8.21 -9.04 -2.63
CA SER A 99 -7.58 -10.32 -2.28
C SER A 99 -6.76 -10.93 -3.41
N LYS A 100 -7.05 -10.58 -4.67
CA LYS A 100 -6.31 -11.06 -5.83
C LYS A 100 -4.87 -10.54 -5.92
N LEU A 101 -4.62 -9.34 -5.39
CA LEU A 101 -3.38 -8.58 -5.55
C LEU A 101 -3.05 -7.83 -4.25
N VAL A 102 -3.26 -8.48 -3.10
CA VAL A 102 -3.12 -7.84 -1.79
C VAL A 102 -1.69 -7.39 -1.52
N GLU A 103 -0.68 -8.17 -1.93
CA GLU A 103 0.72 -7.79 -1.76
C GLU A 103 1.08 -6.57 -2.60
N GLU A 104 0.62 -6.50 -3.86
CA GLU A 104 0.81 -5.34 -4.72
C GLU A 104 0.06 -4.11 -4.21
N LEU A 105 -1.14 -4.29 -3.65
CA LEU A 105 -1.91 -3.21 -3.05
C LEU A 105 -1.20 -2.64 -1.82
N VAL A 106 -0.74 -3.52 -0.92
CA VAL A 106 0.04 -3.14 0.26
C VAL A 106 1.32 -2.43 -0.17
N ALA A 107 2.06 -2.98 -1.13
CA ALA A 107 3.28 -2.36 -1.65
C ALA A 107 3.01 -0.99 -2.27
N TYR A 108 1.91 -0.83 -3.03
CA TYR A 108 1.50 0.45 -3.57
C TYR A 108 1.25 1.49 -2.47
N ILE A 109 0.42 1.15 -1.48
CA ILE A 109 0.06 2.06 -0.39
C ILE A 109 1.31 2.50 0.38
N VAL A 110 2.18 1.56 0.73
CA VAL A 110 3.35 1.82 1.60
C VAL A 110 4.50 2.50 0.87
N PHE A 111 4.83 2.09 -0.35
CA PHE A 111 6.06 2.54 -1.04
C PHE A 111 5.82 3.53 -2.18
N PHE A 112 4.73 3.36 -2.93
CA PHE A 112 4.53 4.04 -4.23
C PHE A 112 3.40 5.09 -4.20
N SER A 113 2.79 5.31 -3.04
CA SER A 113 1.76 6.32 -2.83
C SER A 113 2.16 7.33 -1.74
N LYS A 114 1.38 8.40 -1.63
CA LYS A 114 1.49 9.35 -0.50
C LYS A 114 0.66 8.93 0.73
N LEU A 115 -0.24 7.96 0.58
CA LEU A 115 -1.19 7.53 1.61
C LEU A 115 -0.46 7.16 2.91
N TRP A 116 0.52 6.25 2.83
CA TRP A 116 1.27 5.83 4.04
C TRP A 116 2.19 6.93 4.58
N LYS A 117 2.85 7.68 3.68
CA LYS A 117 3.83 8.73 4.04
C LYS A 117 3.19 9.91 4.77
N ASP A 118 1.96 10.25 4.44
CA ASP A 118 1.25 11.35 5.08
C ASP A 118 0.67 10.91 6.43
N THR A 119 0.26 9.65 6.54
CA THR A 119 -0.34 9.10 7.76
C THR A 119 0.70 8.80 8.85
N SER A 120 1.87 8.27 8.50
CA SER A 120 2.93 7.97 9.49
C SER A 120 3.49 9.22 10.17
N LYS A 121 3.38 10.41 9.55
CA LYS A 121 3.79 11.69 10.14
C LYS A 121 2.83 12.20 11.21
N ILE A 122 1.54 11.88 11.09
CA ILE A 122 0.52 12.33 12.05
C ILE A 122 0.69 11.60 13.38
N TYR A 123 1.08 10.32 13.34
CA TYR A 123 1.24 9.47 14.53
C TYR A 123 2.67 9.42 15.09
N THR A 124 3.64 10.09 14.48
CA THR A 124 4.99 10.27 15.04
C THR A 124 5.18 11.58 15.80
N SER A 125 4.16 12.44 15.90
CA SER A 125 4.20 13.56 16.84
C SER A 125 4.02 13.02 18.26
N PRO A 126 5.01 13.14 19.16
CA PRO A 126 4.74 12.90 20.57
C PRO A 126 3.74 13.97 21.02
N ALA A 127 2.67 13.55 21.70
CA ALA A 127 1.98 14.45 22.60
C ALA A 127 3.01 14.83 23.68
N TYR A 128 3.32 16.13 23.76
CA TYR A 128 4.17 16.72 24.80
C TYR A 128 3.60 16.48 26.19
#